data_AF-A0A1B0B8D5-F1
#
_entry.id   AF-A0A1B0B8D5-F1
#
_cell.length_a   1.000
_cell.length_b   1.000
_cell.length_c   1.000
_cell.angle_alpha   90.00
_cell.angle_beta   90.00
_cell.angle_gamma   90.00
#
_symmetry.space_group_name_H-M   'P 1'
#
loop_
_entity.id
_entity.type
_entity.pdbx_description
1 polymer ?
#
loop_
_entity_poly.entity_id
_entity_poly.type
_entity_poly.pdbx_seq_one_letter_code
_entity_poly.pdbx_strand_id
1 'polypeptide(L)'
;MKSPAKCWSVLPISAKINRERAYFKREGKYLALATENLFEPRPSLVIGDRVKADIPWAEGENAERKYIGVIHEVLRYRILIRFDYNFQQRYNYVDCRLEFYFPRYEFRKQHYAISRAAENLGEQFLFLSRVQTRECPH
;
A
#
# COMPACT_ATOMS: atom_id res chain seq x y z
N MET A 1 -22.80 -39.89 10.95
CA MET A 1 -22.87 -38.45 10.65
C MET A 1 -21.54 -37.81 11.01
N LYS A 2 -20.76 -37.38 10.01
CA LYS A 2 -19.48 -36.69 10.23
C LYS A 2 -19.76 -35.21 10.50
N SER A 3 -19.26 -34.72 11.63
CA SER A 3 -19.25 -33.32 12.04
C SER A 3 -18.56 -32.45 10.97
N PRO A 4 -19.07 -31.26 10.62
CA PRO A 4 -18.40 -30.40 9.67
C PRO A 4 -17.16 -29.79 10.33
N ALA A 5 -16.02 -29.93 9.64
CA ALA A 5 -14.77 -29.27 10.01
C ALA A 5 -15.02 -27.76 10.08
N LYS A 6 -14.80 -27.17 11.27
CA LYS A 6 -14.69 -25.72 11.40
C LYS A 6 -13.42 -25.31 10.66
N CYS A 7 -13.59 -24.93 9.41
CA CYS A 7 -12.57 -24.22 8.64
C CYS A 7 -12.34 -22.90 9.38
N TRP A 8 -11.20 -22.74 10.04
CA TRP A 8 -10.83 -21.49 10.66
C TRP A 8 -10.77 -20.46 9.54
N SER A 9 -11.77 -19.58 9.48
CA SER A 9 -11.72 -18.40 8.64
C SER A 9 -10.54 -17.58 9.14
N VAL A 10 -9.42 -17.70 8.41
CA VAL A 10 -8.29 -16.79 8.56
C VAL A 10 -8.84 -15.43 8.15
N LEU A 11 -9.29 -14.64 9.13
CA LEU A 11 -9.60 -13.24 8.87
C LEU A 11 -8.38 -12.65 8.18
N PRO A 12 -8.53 -12.03 7.00
CA PRO A 12 -7.40 -11.44 6.31
C PRO A 12 -6.75 -10.47 7.29
N ILE A 13 -5.42 -10.57 7.42
CA ILE A 13 -4.63 -9.84 8.41
C ILE A 13 -4.89 -8.31 8.34
N SER A 14 -5.36 -7.83 7.19
CA SER A 14 -5.81 -6.45 6.95
C SER A 14 -6.95 -6.00 7.88
N ALA A 15 -7.91 -6.86 8.23
CA ALA A 15 -9.11 -6.46 8.96
C ALA A 15 -8.82 -5.93 10.38
N LYS A 16 -7.71 -6.34 11.00
CA LYS A 16 -7.35 -5.90 12.37
C LYS A 16 -6.47 -4.63 12.39
N ILE A 17 -5.94 -4.16 11.25
CA ILE A 17 -5.09 -2.95 11.19
C ILE A 17 -5.84 -1.75 10.61
N ASN A 18 -6.87 -2.00 9.80
CA ASN A 18 -7.74 -0.94 9.29
C ASN A 18 -8.32 -0.11 10.43
N ARG A 19 -8.42 1.20 10.20
CA ARG A 19 -8.98 2.14 11.18
C ARG A 19 -10.16 2.83 10.57
N GLU A 20 -11.32 2.74 11.21
CA GLU A 20 -12.52 3.46 10.76
C GLU A 20 -12.36 4.96 10.89
N ARG A 21 -11.60 5.43 11.89
CA ARG A 21 -11.41 6.85 12.16
C ARG A 21 -10.02 7.13 12.70
N ALA A 22 -9.24 7.90 11.96
CA ALA A 22 -7.94 8.40 12.40
C ALA A 22 -7.58 9.69 11.68
N TYR A 23 -6.81 10.55 12.34
CA TYR A 23 -6.21 11.73 11.75
C TYR A 23 -4.69 11.59 11.72
N PHE A 24 -4.05 12.40 10.87
CA PHE A 24 -2.61 12.47 10.76
C PHE A 24 -2.08 13.76 11.38
N LYS A 25 -0.85 13.71 11.90
CA LYS A 25 -0.09 14.91 12.28
C LYS A 25 0.88 15.27 11.16
N ARG A 26 1.02 16.56 10.85
CA ARG A 26 2.00 17.01 9.85
C ARG A 26 3.40 16.91 10.44
N GLU A 27 4.31 16.29 9.70
CA GLU A 27 5.70 16.12 10.09
C GLU A 27 6.60 16.32 8.87
N GLY A 28 6.93 17.59 8.60
CA GLY A 28 7.68 18.00 7.42
C GLY A 28 6.97 17.58 6.13
N LYS A 29 7.61 16.69 5.37
CA LYS A 29 7.10 16.13 4.10
C LYS A 29 6.32 14.83 4.28
N TYR A 30 5.86 14.53 5.49
CA TYR A 30 5.11 13.31 5.80
C TYR A 30 3.87 13.63 6.63
N LEU A 31 2.92 12.69 6.59
CA LEU A 31 1.78 12.62 7.49
C LEU A 31 2.01 11.47 8.47
N ALA A 32 2.12 11.81 9.75
CA ALA A 32 2.38 10.88 10.83
C ALA A 32 1.08 10.32 11.40
N LEU A 33 0.95 9.00 11.45
CA LEU A 33 -0.17 8.31 12.11
C LEU A 33 0.30 7.75 13.45
N ALA A 34 -0.29 8.22 14.55
CA ALA A 34 -0.03 7.68 15.87
C ALA A 34 -0.51 6.23 15.96
N THR A 35 0.30 5.34 16.55
CA THR A 35 -0.03 3.93 16.73
C THR A 35 0.29 3.50 18.13
N GLU A 36 -0.73 3.03 18.85
CA GLU A 36 -0.62 2.65 20.26
C GLU A 36 0.13 1.31 20.43
N ASN A 37 0.03 0.39 19.45
CA ASN A 37 0.52 -0.99 19.59
C ASN A 37 1.27 -1.49 18.35
N LEU A 38 2.46 -0.98 18.07
CA LEU A 38 3.33 -1.50 16.99
C LEU A 38 4.00 -2.85 17.33
N PHE A 39 3.89 -3.32 18.58
CA PHE A 39 4.71 -4.41 19.16
C PHE A 39 3.99 -5.76 19.36
N GLU A 40 2.77 -5.97 18.87
CA GLU A 40 2.16 -7.31 18.89
C GLU A 40 2.58 -8.15 17.67
N PRO A 41 2.72 -9.49 17.80
CA PRO A 41 3.36 -10.38 16.82
C PRO A 41 2.43 -10.66 15.63
N ARG A 42 2.23 -9.64 14.80
CA ARG A 42 1.48 -9.68 13.52
C ARG A 42 2.42 -9.10 12.46
N PRO A 43 2.26 -9.38 11.16
CA PRO A 43 3.23 -8.91 10.17
C PRO A 43 3.26 -7.38 10.24
N SER A 44 4.35 -6.88 10.81
CA SER A 44 4.62 -5.50 11.14
C SER A 44 4.37 -4.63 9.93
N LEU A 45 3.77 -3.46 10.08
CA LEU A 45 3.80 -2.45 9.04
C LEU A 45 5.27 -2.25 8.64
N VAL A 46 5.58 -2.37 7.35
CA VAL A 46 6.92 -2.13 6.84
C VAL A 46 6.93 -0.97 5.87
N ILE A 47 8.12 -0.42 5.69
CA ILE A 47 8.40 0.56 4.65
C ILE A 47 8.00 -0.02 3.29
N GLY A 48 7.23 0.74 2.51
CA GLY A 48 6.71 0.33 1.21
C GLY A 48 5.30 -0.26 1.23
N ASP A 49 4.73 -0.59 2.39
CA ASP A 49 3.31 -0.95 2.48
C ASP A 49 2.43 0.25 2.11
N ARG A 50 1.25 -0.02 1.53
CA ARG A 50 0.34 1.03 1.06
C ARG A 50 -0.75 1.29 2.09
N VAL A 51 -1.10 2.55 2.27
CA VAL A 51 -2.20 3.00 3.10
C VAL A 51 -3.18 3.74 2.21
N LYS A 52 -4.42 3.28 2.16
CA LYS A 52 -5.50 3.98 1.49
C LYS A 52 -6.28 4.76 2.53
N ALA A 53 -6.43 6.06 2.30
CA ALA A 53 -7.22 6.95 3.13
C ALA A 53 -8.44 7.43 2.35
N ASP A 54 -9.61 7.29 2.94
CA ASP A 54 -10.85 7.87 2.45
C ASP A 54 -11.50 8.73 3.53
N ILE A 55 -12.19 9.80 3.13
CA ILE A 55 -12.87 10.72 4.05
C ILE A 55 -14.37 10.53 3.83
N PRO A 56 -14.99 9.51 4.46
CA PRO A 56 -16.39 9.17 4.19
C PRO A 56 -17.36 10.29 4.62
N TRP A 57 -16.91 11.22 5.46
CA TRP A 57 -17.66 12.38 5.92
C TRP A 57 -17.40 13.66 5.10
N ALA A 58 -16.62 13.57 4.01
CA ALA A 58 -16.42 14.71 3.15
C ALA A 58 -17.67 14.96 2.30
N GLU A 59 -18.01 16.24 2.11
CA GLU A 59 -19.08 16.66 1.21
C GLU A 59 -18.52 17.06 -0.16
N GLY A 60 -19.37 17.03 -1.19
CA GLY A 60 -19.03 17.45 -2.55
C GLY A 60 -17.99 16.54 -3.24
N GLU A 61 -17.13 17.12 -4.07
CA GLU A 61 -16.14 16.37 -4.88
C GLU A 61 -15.16 15.50 -4.08
N ASN A 62 -15.05 15.74 -2.77
CA ASN A 62 -14.13 15.00 -1.91
C ASN A 62 -14.74 13.74 -1.29
N ALA A 63 -16.06 13.56 -1.37
CA ALA A 63 -16.80 12.46 -0.74
C ALA A 63 -16.34 11.06 -1.19
N GLU A 64 -15.98 10.93 -2.47
CA GLU A 64 -15.57 9.65 -3.07
C GLU A 64 -14.06 9.54 -3.30
N ARG A 65 -13.29 10.58 -2.95
CA ARG A 65 -11.84 10.58 -3.21
C ARG A 65 -11.12 9.62 -2.27
N LYS A 66 -10.38 8.70 -2.87
CA LYS A 66 -9.47 7.77 -2.20
C LYS A 66 -8.04 8.22 -2.43
N TYR A 67 -7.30 8.38 -1.35
CA TYR A 67 -5.91 8.82 -1.37
C TYR A 67 -5.03 7.64 -1.04
N ILE A 68 -3.97 7.44 -1.82
CA ILE A 68 -2.99 6.38 -1.59
C ILE A 68 -1.73 7.01 -1.04
N GLY A 69 -1.30 6.50 0.11
CA GLY A 69 -0.03 6.80 0.74
C GLY A 69 0.84 5.56 0.81
N VAL A 70 2.14 5.79 0.94
CA VAL A 70 3.13 4.73 1.14
C VAL A 70 3.83 4.98 2.48
N ILE A 71 3.96 3.92 3.28
CA ILE A 71 4.72 3.98 4.52
C ILE A 71 6.18 4.19 4.17
N HIS A 72 6.74 5.29 4.65
CA HIS A 72 8.12 5.65 4.40
C HIS A 72 9.02 5.32 5.59
N GLU A 73 8.48 5.44 6.80
CA GLU A 73 9.22 5.15 8.02
C GLU A 73 8.29 4.58 9.09
N VAL A 74 8.82 3.67 9.90
CA VAL A 74 8.10 2.98 10.96
C VAL A 74 8.83 3.23 12.27
N LEU A 75 8.25 4.06 13.13
CA LEU A 75 8.80 4.45 14.43
C LEU A 75 8.04 3.74 15.56
N ARG A 76 8.62 3.77 16.76
CA ARG A 76 8.10 3.05 17.95
C ARG A 76 6.61 3.27 18.22
N TYR A 77 6.12 4.51 18.05
CA TYR A 77 4.73 4.91 18.40
C TYR A 77 3.98 5.56 17.24
N ARG A 78 4.57 5.61 16.05
CA ARG A 78 3.97 6.26 14.88
C ARG A 78 4.57 5.74 13.59
N ILE A 79 3.84 5.90 12.50
CA ILE A 79 4.35 5.64 11.15
C ILE A 79 4.32 6.94 10.36
N LEU A 80 5.32 7.15 9.51
CA LEU A 80 5.38 8.27 8.59
C LEU A 80 4.93 7.81 7.22
N ILE A 81 3.86 8.42 6.71
CA ILE A 81 3.28 8.09 5.42
C ILE A 81 3.47 9.27 4.50
N ARG A 82 3.87 8.99 3.25
CA ARG A 82 3.90 9.97 2.18
C ARG A 82 2.71 9.74 1.26
N PHE A 83 1.89 10.77 1.08
CA PHE A 83 0.76 10.74 0.15
C PHE A 83 1.10 11.50 -1.13
N ASP A 84 0.16 11.49 -2.07
CA ASP A 84 0.18 12.42 -3.20
C ASP A 84 0.34 13.87 -2.72
N TYR A 85 1.07 14.67 -3.51
CA TYR A 85 1.40 16.05 -3.16
C TYR A 85 0.15 16.89 -2.88
N ASN A 86 -0.91 16.73 -3.69
CA ASN A 86 -2.13 17.53 -3.53
C ASN A 86 -2.84 17.20 -2.22
N PHE A 87 -2.97 15.91 -1.89
CA PHE A 87 -3.56 15.49 -0.63
C PHE A 87 -2.74 16.00 0.55
N GLN A 88 -1.42 15.84 0.47
CA GLN A 88 -0.53 16.21 1.56
C GLN A 88 -0.52 17.72 1.84
N GLN A 89 -0.65 18.56 0.81
CA GLN A 89 -0.76 20.01 0.98
C GLN A 89 -2.14 20.42 1.53
N ARG A 90 -3.22 19.81 1.04
CA ARG A 90 -4.60 20.18 1.40
C ARG A 90 -5.10 19.54 2.69
N TYR A 91 -4.42 18.55 3.23
CA TYR A 91 -4.87 17.81 4.40
C TYR A 91 -5.03 18.72 5.64
N ASN A 92 -6.25 18.82 6.17
CA ASN A 92 -6.55 19.74 7.27
C ASN A 92 -6.97 18.99 8.55
N TYR A 93 -6.18 18.01 8.97
CA TYR A 93 -6.41 17.25 10.21
C TYR A 93 -7.79 16.57 10.29
N VAL A 94 -8.39 16.33 9.13
CA VAL A 94 -9.69 15.64 9.04
C VAL A 94 -9.53 14.17 9.37
N ASP A 95 -10.55 13.62 10.03
CA ASP A 95 -10.62 12.18 10.26
C ASP A 95 -10.79 11.45 8.93
N CYS A 96 -10.02 10.38 8.77
CA CYS A 96 -10.06 9.50 7.61
C CYS A 96 -10.29 8.07 8.08
N ARG A 97 -10.98 7.30 7.24
CA ARG A 97 -10.95 5.85 7.28
C ARG A 97 -9.71 5.36 6.54
N LEU A 98 -9.01 4.41 7.15
CA LEU A 98 -7.73 3.88 6.68
C LEU A 98 -7.83 2.39 6.41
N GLU A 99 -7.41 2.00 5.21
CA GLU A 99 -7.23 0.61 4.79
C GLU A 99 -5.76 0.34 4.51
N PHE A 100 -5.20 -0.69 5.13
CA PHE A 100 -3.81 -1.09 4.92
C PHE A 100 -3.72 -2.23 3.92
N TYR A 101 -2.80 -2.07 2.96
CA TYR A 101 -2.54 -3.06 1.92
C TYR A 101 -1.08 -3.47 1.91
N PHE A 102 -0.86 -4.79 1.93
CA PHE A 102 0.44 -5.44 2.09
C PHE A 102 0.86 -6.16 0.78
N PRO A 103 1.34 -5.43 -0.25
CA PRO A 103 1.64 -6.00 -1.58
C PRO A 103 2.86 -6.95 -1.62
N ARG A 104 3.38 -7.40 -0.48
CA ARG A 104 4.67 -8.11 -0.38
C ARG A 104 4.77 -9.33 -1.28
N TYR A 105 3.68 -10.11 -1.36
CA TYR A 105 3.64 -11.29 -2.19
C TYR A 105 3.66 -10.94 -3.69
N GLU A 106 2.89 -9.93 -4.09
CA GLU A 106 2.86 -9.46 -5.48
C GLU A 106 4.21 -8.88 -5.91
N PHE A 107 4.88 -8.12 -5.05
CA PHE A 107 6.24 -7.64 -5.35
C PHE A 107 7.25 -8.77 -5.47
N ARG A 108 7.17 -9.81 -4.64
CA ARG A 108 8.06 -10.99 -4.77
C ARG A 108 7.86 -11.70 -6.09
N LYS A 109 6.60 -11.88 -6.54
CA LYS A 109 6.31 -12.48 -7.86
C LYS A 109 6.84 -11.63 -8.99
N GLN A 110 6.62 -10.31 -8.93
CA GLN A 110 7.10 -9.39 -9.96
C GLN A 110 8.62 -9.40 -10.05
N HIS A 111 9.30 -9.35 -8.90
CA HIS A 111 10.76 -9.43 -8.86
C HIS A 111 11.26 -10.75 -9.43
N TYR A 112 10.64 -11.88 -9.05
CA TYR A 112 10.96 -13.19 -9.62
C TYR A 112 10.76 -13.23 -11.14
N ALA A 113 9.64 -12.71 -11.64
CA ALA A 113 9.36 -12.66 -13.07
C ALA A 113 10.38 -11.80 -13.83
N ILE A 114 10.77 -10.65 -13.25
CA ILE A 114 11.82 -9.78 -13.81
C ILE A 114 13.16 -10.53 -13.84
N SER A 115 13.56 -11.19 -12.76
CA SER A 115 14.80 -12.00 -12.72
C SER A 115 14.78 -13.10 -13.78
N ARG A 116 13.68 -13.83 -13.92
CA ARG A 116 13.54 -14.87 -14.96
C ARG A 116 13.55 -14.30 -16.36
N ALA A 117 12.94 -13.15 -16.60
CA ALA A 117 13.00 -12.49 -17.90
C ALA A 117 14.42 -12.04 -18.23
N ALA A 118 15.16 -11.45 -17.27
CA ALA A 118 16.55 -11.08 -17.46
C ALA A 118 17.44 -12.32 -17.77
N GLU A 119 17.27 -13.41 -17.02
CA GLU A 119 18.02 -14.66 -17.20
C GLU A 119 17.76 -15.32 -18.56
N ASN A 120 16.50 -15.37 -19.02
CA ASN A 120 16.12 -16.15 -20.20
C ASN A 120 16.02 -15.34 -21.49
N LEU A 121 15.71 -14.03 -21.39
CA LEU A 121 15.46 -13.14 -22.54
C LEU A 121 16.54 -12.05 -22.68
N GLY A 122 17.40 -11.90 -21.68
CA GLY A 122 18.42 -10.86 -21.60
C GLY A 122 17.89 -9.50 -21.12
N GLU A 123 18.76 -8.67 -20.57
CA GLU A 123 18.39 -7.34 -20.05
C GLU A 123 17.78 -6.41 -21.11
N GLN A 124 18.15 -6.60 -22.38
CA GLN A 124 17.65 -5.79 -23.49
C GLN A 124 16.15 -6.00 -23.76
N PHE A 125 15.60 -7.11 -23.28
CA PHE A 125 14.16 -7.36 -23.29
C PHE A 125 13.43 -6.51 -22.26
N LEU A 126 14.03 -6.32 -21.07
CA LEU A 126 13.46 -5.51 -19.99
C LEU A 126 13.65 -4.00 -20.23
N PHE A 127 14.84 -3.64 -20.72
CA PHE A 127 15.25 -2.27 -20.98
C PHE A 127 15.75 -2.19 -22.41
N LEU A 128 14.85 -1.81 -23.32
CA LEU A 128 15.17 -1.63 -24.73
C LEU A 128 16.30 -0.61 -24.88
N SER A 129 17.46 -1.06 -25.37
CA SER A 129 18.59 -0.18 -25.72
C SER A 129 18.40 0.47 -27.09
N ARG A 130 17.62 -0.17 -27.97
CA ARG A 130 17.31 0.26 -29.34
C ARG A 130 15.90 -0.19 -29.70
N VAL A 131 15.18 0.65 -30.44
CA VAL A 131 13.88 0.29 -31.01
C VAL A 131 14.12 -0.52 -32.28
N GLN A 132 13.68 -1.78 -32.31
CA GLN A 132 13.65 -2.58 -33.53
C GLN A 132 12.22 -2.59 -34.08
N THR A 133 12.02 -1.93 -35.23
CA THR A 133 10.77 -2.03 -35.98
C THR A 133 10.73 -3.37 -36.68
N ARG A 134 9.67 -4.15 -36.43
CA ARG A 134 9.38 -5.34 -37.24
C ARG A 134 8.86 -4.88 -38.60
N GLU A 135 9.44 -5.40 -39.68
CA GLU A 135 8.86 -5.20 -41.01
C GLU A 135 7.51 -5.92 -41.07
N CYS A 136 6.49 -5.22 -41.57
CA CYS A 136 5.16 -5.79 -41.77
C CYS A 136 5.28 -6.92 -42.80
N PRO A 137 4.78 -8.14 -42.51
CA PRO A 137 4.69 -9.17 -43.54
C PRO A 137 3.75 -8.69 -44.64
N HIS A 138 4.24 -8.69 -45.89
CA HIS A 138 3.44 -8.44 -47.09
C HIS A 138 2.51 -9.60 -47.41
#